data_AF-A0A3D5ZGW6-F1
#
_entry.id   AF-A0A3D5ZGW6-F1
#
_cell.length_a   1.000
_cell.length_b   1.000
_cell.length_c   1.000
_cell.angle_alpha   90.00
_cell.angle_beta   90.00
_cell.angle_gamma   90.00
#
_symmetry.space_group_name_H-M   'P 1'
#
loop_
_entity.id
_entity.type
_entity.pdbx_description
1 polymer ?
#
loop_
_entity_poly.entity_id
_entity_poly.type
_entity_poly.pdbx_seq_one_letter_code
_entity_poly.pdbx_strand_id
1 'polypeptide(L)' 'MSDKKAILHLEGKQAEFPILEGSVGPSVIDIRSLYAQTGMFTYDPGFTSTG' A
#
# COMPACT_ATOMS: atom_id res chain seq x y z
N MET A 1 -14.91 2.85 -6.49
CA MET A 1 -13.50 2.40 -6.50
C MET A 1 -12.74 3.43 -7.30
N SER A 2 -11.82 4.17 -6.67
CA SER A 2 -11.01 5.17 -7.39
C SER A 2 -10.00 4.43 -8.28
N ASP A 3 -9.82 4.87 -9.53
CA ASP A 3 -8.81 4.31 -10.46
C ASP A 3 -7.37 4.66 -10.06
N LYS A 4 -7.18 5.34 -8.93
CA LYS A 4 -5.87 5.75 -8.43
C LYS A 4 -5.12 4.55 -7.86
N LYS A 5 -3.89 4.39 -8.32
CA LYS A 5 -2.98 3.33 -7.88
C LYS A 5 -1.64 3.93 -7.46
N ALA A 6 -1.05 3.36 -6.41
CA ALA A 6 0.34 3.58 -6.04
C ALA A 6 1.20 2.50 -6.70
N ILE A 7 2.40 2.87 -7.17
CA ILE A 7 3.37 1.95 -7.75
C ILE A 7 4.54 1.80 -6.78
N LEU A 8 4.83 0.57 -6.40
CA LEU A 8 5.97 0.20 -5.57
C LEU A 8 7.02 -0.47 -6.45
N HIS A 9 8.19 0.16 -6.57
CA HIS A 9 9.33 -0.37 -7.32
C HIS A 9 10.28 -1.09 -6.36
N LEU A 10 10.50 -2.39 -6.57
CA LEU A 10 11.36 -3.24 -5.75
C LEU A 10 12.19 -4.16 -6.63
N GLU A 11 13.51 -4.11 -6.52
CA GLU A 11 14.43 -5.04 -7.20
C GLU A 11 14.15 -5.19 -8.72
N GLY A 12 13.78 -4.08 -9.38
CA GLY A 12 13.45 -4.07 -10.81
C GLY A 12 12.04 -4.56 -11.17
N LYS A 13 11.22 -4.93 -10.18
CA LYS A 13 9.80 -5.25 -10.33
C LYS A 13 8.92 -4.08 -9.90
N GLN A 14 7.71 -4.05 -10.44
CA GLN A 14 6.69 -3.08 -10.08
C GLN A 14 5.47 -3.84 -9.54
N ALA A 15 4.95 -3.37 -8.40
CA ALA A 15 3.70 -3.82 -7.82
C ALA A 15 2.74 -2.64 -7.71
N GLU A 16 1.49 -2.85 -8.10
CA GLU A 16 0.44 -1.82 -8.07
C GLU A 16 -0.51 -2.08 -6.90
N PHE A 17 -0.81 -1.02 -6.16
CA PHE A 17 -1.71 -1.06 -5.02
C PHE A 17 -2.81 -0.01 -5.17
N PRO A 18 -4.08 -0.34 -4.91
CA PRO A 18 -5.16 0.63 -4.92
C PRO A 18 -4.93 1.74 -3.88
N ILE A 19 -5.32 2.97 -4.23
CA ILE A 19 -5.42 4.08 -3.28
C ILE A 19 -6.90 4.23 -2.89
N LEU A 20 -7.16 4.16 -1.59
CA LEU A 20 -8.48 4.37 -1.02
C LEU A 20 -8.54 5.79 -0.44
N GLU A 21 -9.59 6.54 -0.78
CA GLU A 21 -9.81 7.88 -0.24
C GLU A 21 -10.70 7.80 1.00
N GLY A 22 -10.24 8.39 2.10
CA GLY A 22 -11.07 8.58 3.28
C GLY A 22 -12.09 9.70 3.06
N SER A 23 -13.28 9.58 3.66
CA SER A 23 -14.25 10.69 3.67
C SER A 23 -13.74 11.89 4.49
N VAL A 24 -12.90 11.62 5.49
CA VAL A 24 -12.14 12.61 6.28
C VAL A 24 -10.75 12.01 6.52
N GLY A 25 -9.71 12.85 6.45
CA GLY A 25 -8.33 12.42 6.66
C GLY A 25 -7.58 12.04 5.37
N PRO A 26 -6.38 11.46 5.48
CA PRO A 26 -5.53 11.15 4.33
C PRO A 26 -6.03 9.95 3.52
N SER A 27 -5.64 9.88 2.25
CA SER A 27 -5.77 8.67 1.44
C SER A 27 -4.81 7.59 1.93
N VAL A 28 -5.20 6.33 1.77
CA VAL A 28 -4.43 5.16 2.20
C VAL A 28 -4.11 4.24 1.03
N ILE A 29 -2.99 3.55 1.11
CA ILE A 29 -2.60 2.52 0.14
C ILE A 29 -3.07 1.17 0.66
N ASP A 30 -3.86 0.44 -0.12
CA ASP A 30 -4.30 -0.91 0.25
C ASP A 30 -3.17 -1.92 0.04
N ILE A 31 -2.47 -2.24 1.12
CA ILE A 31 -1.33 -3.17 1.13
C ILE A 31 -1.71 -4.61 1.47
N ARG A 32 -3.01 -4.98 1.44
CA ARG A 32 -3.46 -6.35 1.79
C ARG A 32 -2.82 -7.45 0.93
N SER A 33 -2.48 -7.13 -0.32
CA SER A 33 -1.80 -8.05 -1.24
C SER A 33 -0.27 -7.90 -1.27
N LEU A 34 0.33 -7.08 -0.40
CA LEU A 34 1.75 -6.75 -0.45
C LEU A 34 2.63 -8.01 -0.43
N TYR A 35 2.48 -8.86 0.59
CA TYR A 35 3.28 -10.07 0.72
C TYR A 35 3.11 -11.03 -0.47
N ALA A 36 1.89 -11.18 -0.98
CA ALA A 36 1.62 -12.06 -2.12
C ALA A 36 2.28 -11.56 -3.43
N GLN A 37 2.40 -10.24 -3.61
CA GLN A 37 3.00 -9.66 -4.81
C GLN A 37 4.53 -9.49 -4.69
N THR A 38 5.04 -9.21 -3.50
CA THR A 38 6.44 -8.76 -3.32
C THR A 38 7.27 -9.68 -2.43
N GLY A 39 6.65 -10.56 -1.63
CA GLY A 39 7.33 -11.35 -0.61
C GLY A 39 7.82 -10.54 0.60
N MET A 40 7.40 -9.28 0.74
CA MET A 40 7.84 -8.37 1.80
C MET A 40 6.71 -7.99 2.76
N PHE A 41 7.11 -7.53 3.95
CA PHE A 41 6.22 -6.89 4.93
C PHE A 41 6.60 -5.42 5.11
N THR A 42 5.66 -4.63 5.61
CA THR A 42 5.98 -3.32 6.16
C THR A 42 6.65 -3.50 7.52
N TYR A 43 7.55 -2.57 7.86
CA TYR A 43 8.10 -2.45 9.20
C TYR A 43 7.64 -1.12 9.78
N ASP A 44 6.68 -1.18 10.69
CA ASP A 44 6.07 -0.01 11.35
C ASP A 44 5.84 -0.33 12.83
N PRO A 45 6.90 -0.23 13.66
CA PRO A 45 6.79 -0.56 15.08
C PRO A 45 5.79 0.39 15.76
N GLY A 46 4.74 -0.19 16.34
CA GLY A 46 3.69 0.57 17.00
C GLY A 46 2.58 1.08 16.06
N PHE A 47 2.55 0.64 14.79
CA PHE A 47 1.43 0.85 13.88
C PHE A 47 1.07 2.34 13.70
N THR A 48 2.09 3.21 13.62
CA THR A 48 1.85 4.66 13.52
C THR A 48 1.32 5.03 12.12
N SER A 49 1.69 4.26 11.10
CA SER A 49 1.37 4.50 9.69
C SER A 49 0.62 3.34 9.03
N THR A 50 0.34 2.27 9.77
CA THR A 50 -0.32 1.05 9.30
C THR A 50 -1.39 0.60 10.30
N GLY A 51 -2.42 -0.12 9.83
CA GLY A 51 -3.54 -0.60 10.66
C GLY A 51 -4.27 -1.76 10.00
#